data_AF-A0A0F9BUL0-F1
#
_entry.id   AF-A0A0F9BUL0-F1
#
_cell.length_a   1.000
_cell.length_b   1.000
_cell.length_c   1.000
_cell.angle_alpha   90.00
_cell.angle_beta   90.00
_cell.angle_gamma   90.00
#
_symmetry.space_group_name_H-M   'P 1'
#
loop_
_entity.id
_entity.type
_entity.pdbx_description
1 polymer ?
#
loop_
_entity_poly.entity_id
_entity_poly.type
_entity_poly.pdbx_seq_one_letter_code
_entity_poly.pdbx_strand_id
1 'polypeptide(L)'
;MNYLPFGFHAGSGGNLTGIGKPDGYMPTLDAAGKPFGLISADNYGPVGEGASQYPAVDNFLLFRNTKIHEVPMYGADPEPAALTAWQGVRASLPPEFDKEKVWIVFWNEPRKEKEWGDWMGETAYHIAQLTMADGYKTAYFGYSSGTPDADVWYTPGMVKFLKLCAQHPKELAVALHEYSFTVDDILDGYPYKVGRFEFLHDACDDQNIGRPTIFITEFGWEYQTIPGERVAMDDIKTAADIYAVYDNIKIALIWGLMGGYGDIHNQTQRLIEPVTDLALSYVPPTTEPEPPKPPQETFEQYFWNKSIEHQCISMNAESALQNAMVADGLTPVGTEVWDSYAGTAYAYRGAEDTAGIIPRRTYIVEVPPAGEPWSVFWFDKPDDKLVVPPVFRLTHWPANTYYVSQYYGARPDHYG
;
A
#
# COMPACT_ATOMS: atom_id res chain seq x y z
N MET A 1 -10.59 -13.88 13.97
CA MET A 1 -11.84 -13.73 13.19
C MET A 1 -12.53 -15.09 12.92
N ASN A 2 -13.86 -15.18 12.69
CA ASN A 2 -14.60 -16.44 12.37
C ASN A 2 -15.58 -16.30 11.18
N TYR A 3 -15.30 -15.36 10.29
CA TYR A 3 -16.11 -15.01 9.12
C TYR A 3 -15.21 -14.60 7.96
N LEU A 4 -15.75 -14.57 6.75
CA LEU A 4 -15.05 -14.06 5.57
C LEU A 4 -15.02 -12.52 5.63
N PRO A 5 -13.84 -11.87 5.64
CA PRO A 5 -13.72 -10.41 5.71
C PRO A 5 -14.04 -9.73 4.37
N PHE A 6 -15.11 -10.14 3.67
CA PHE A 6 -15.51 -9.60 2.38
C PHE A 6 -16.99 -9.27 2.28
N GLY A 7 -17.27 -8.14 1.63
CA GLY A 7 -18.59 -7.65 1.29
C GLY A 7 -18.58 -6.87 -0.01
N PHE A 8 -19.54 -5.98 -0.19
CA PHE A 8 -19.75 -5.28 -1.46
C PHE A 8 -19.73 -3.77 -1.33
N HIS A 9 -19.18 -3.10 -2.35
CA HIS A 9 -19.34 -1.67 -2.56
C HIS A 9 -20.47 -1.39 -3.53
N ALA A 10 -21.52 -0.73 -3.04
CA ALA A 10 -22.72 -0.36 -3.78
C ALA A 10 -22.87 1.16 -3.92
N GLY A 11 -23.92 1.57 -4.63
CA GLY A 11 -24.32 2.95 -4.72
C GLY A 11 -25.48 3.16 -5.68
N SER A 12 -25.63 4.39 -6.15
CA SER A 12 -26.70 4.77 -7.06
C SER A 12 -26.54 4.14 -8.46
N GLY A 13 -27.64 3.73 -9.08
CA GLY A 13 -27.71 3.41 -10.52
C GLY A 13 -27.01 2.12 -10.98
N GLY A 14 -26.58 1.24 -10.08
CA GLY A 14 -25.94 -0.04 -10.42
C GLY A 14 -26.88 -1.25 -10.35
N ASN A 15 -26.32 -2.44 -10.18
CA ASN A 15 -27.06 -3.70 -10.11
C ASN A 15 -26.82 -4.39 -8.77
N LEU A 16 -27.78 -4.25 -7.85
CA LEU A 16 -27.75 -4.85 -6.51
C LEU A 16 -28.52 -6.18 -6.45
N THR A 17 -28.88 -6.75 -7.60
CA THR A 17 -29.67 -7.99 -7.65
C THR A 17 -28.95 -9.11 -6.91
N GLY A 18 -29.56 -9.63 -5.85
CA GLY A 18 -28.95 -10.65 -5.00
C GLY A 18 -28.53 -10.17 -3.62
N ILE A 19 -28.43 -8.86 -3.37
CA ILE A 19 -28.00 -8.33 -2.05
C ILE A 19 -29.08 -8.53 -0.97
N GLY A 20 -30.28 -7.99 -1.18
CA GLY A 20 -31.40 -8.02 -0.21
C GLY A 20 -32.55 -8.99 -0.52
N LYS A 21 -32.41 -9.84 -1.56
CA LYS A 21 -33.45 -10.84 -1.87
C LYS A 21 -33.54 -11.90 -0.74
N PRO A 22 -34.69 -12.57 -0.50
CA PRO A 22 -34.84 -13.49 0.63
C PRO A 22 -33.81 -14.63 0.75
N ASP A 23 -33.26 -15.07 -0.37
CA ASP A 23 -32.18 -16.06 -0.54
C ASP A 23 -30.87 -15.40 -1.00
N GLY A 24 -30.70 -14.12 -0.67
CA GLY A 24 -29.61 -13.26 -1.09
C GLY A 24 -28.53 -13.13 -0.02
N TYR A 25 -27.52 -12.31 -0.33
CA TYR A 25 -26.34 -12.14 0.51
C TYR A 25 -26.68 -11.74 1.95
N MET A 26 -27.41 -10.63 2.17
CA MET A 26 -27.68 -10.14 3.53
C MET A 26 -28.54 -11.11 4.34
N PRO A 27 -29.72 -11.58 3.85
CA PRO A 27 -30.57 -12.47 4.64
C PRO A 27 -29.92 -13.82 4.93
N THR A 28 -29.16 -14.36 3.97
CA THR A 28 -28.53 -15.67 4.12
C THR A 28 -27.44 -15.64 5.19
N LEU A 29 -26.59 -14.62 5.19
CA LEU A 29 -25.53 -14.49 6.19
C LEU A 29 -26.08 -14.15 7.57
N ASP A 30 -27.09 -13.27 7.65
CA ASP A 30 -27.77 -12.95 8.91
C ASP A 30 -28.42 -14.20 9.54
N ALA A 31 -29.15 -14.98 8.73
CA ALA A 31 -29.77 -16.24 9.18
C ALA A 31 -28.75 -17.29 9.63
N ALA A 32 -27.54 -17.26 9.07
CA ALA A 32 -26.42 -18.11 9.48
C ALA A 32 -25.64 -17.57 10.69
N GLY A 33 -25.98 -16.39 11.21
CA GLY A 33 -25.24 -15.72 12.28
C GLY A 33 -23.83 -15.31 11.85
N LYS A 34 -23.65 -14.97 10.56
CA LYS A 34 -22.38 -14.55 9.97
C LYS A 34 -22.47 -13.06 9.62
N PRO A 35 -21.52 -12.22 10.06
CA PRO A 35 -21.54 -10.81 9.71
C PRO A 35 -21.29 -10.65 8.22
N PHE A 36 -21.90 -9.62 7.65
CA PHE A 36 -21.68 -9.20 6.27
C PHE A 36 -21.20 -7.76 6.18
N GLY A 37 -20.62 -7.40 5.03
CA GLY A 37 -20.11 -6.06 4.76
C GLY A 37 -20.85 -5.39 3.61
N LEU A 38 -21.20 -4.12 3.77
CA LEU A 38 -21.78 -3.31 2.71
C LEU A 38 -21.40 -1.84 2.90
N ILE A 39 -20.79 -1.24 1.89
CA ILE A 39 -20.73 0.22 1.76
C ILE A 39 -21.69 0.65 0.66
N SER A 40 -22.35 1.80 0.84
CA SER A 40 -23.15 2.41 -0.22
C SER A 40 -22.87 3.90 -0.34
N ALA A 41 -22.53 4.33 -1.55
CA ALA A 41 -22.32 5.75 -1.87
C ALA A 41 -23.61 6.40 -2.39
N ASP A 42 -23.99 7.53 -1.77
CA ASP A 42 -25.15 8.39 -2.09
C ASP A 42 -26.53 7.76 -2.03
N ASN A 43 -26.61 6.45 -1.80
CA ASN A 43 -27.84 5.70 -1.66
C ASN A 43 -27.83 5.01 -0.29
N TYR A 44 -28.49 5.60 0.70
CA TYR A 44 -28.53 5.01 2.04
C TYR A 44 -29.39 3.73 2.09
N GLY A 45 -30.30 3.52 1.13
CA GLY A 45 -31.27 2.43 1.13
C GLY A 45 -30.67 1.04 1.44
N PRO A 46 -29.64 0.58 0.71
CA PRO A 46 -29.04 -0.75 0.93
C PRO A 46 -28.47 -0.94 2.34
N VAL A 47 -27.77 0.06 2.89
CA VAL A 47 -27.19 -0.03 4.24
C VAL A 47 -28.24 0.19 5.34
N GLY A 48 -29.27 1.00 5.08
CA GLY A 48 -30.42 1.15 5.96
C GLY A 48 -31.27 -0.13 6.04
N GLU A 49 -31.42 -0.84 4.91
CA GLU A 49 -32.01 -2.18 4.87
C GLU A 49 -31.19 -3.16 5.71
N GLY A 50 -29.87 -3.21 5.48
CA GLY A 50 -28.93 -3.98 6.29
C GLY A 50 -29.09 -3.74 7.80
N ALA A 51 -29.13 -2.46 8.20
CA ALA A 51 -29.22 -2.07 9.61
C ALA A 51 -30.57 -2.43 10.25
N SER A 52 -31.66 -2.31 9.49
CA SER A 52 -33.02 -2.44 10.03
C SER A 52 -33.59 -3.86 9.95
N GLN A 53 -33.27 -4.62 8.91
CA GLN A 53 -33.88 -5.92 8.63
C GLN A 53 -33.03 -7.11 9.08
N TYR A 54 -31.71 -6.93 9.20
CA TYR A 54 -30.76 -8.02 9.46
C TYR A 54 -29.86 -7.73 10.68
N PRO A 55 -30.43 -7.73 11.91
CA PRO A 55 -29.70 -7.38 13.13
C PRO A 55 -29.16 -8.58 13.92
N ALA A 56 -29.15 -9.81 13.37
CA ALA A 56 -28.80 -11.00 14.14
C ALA A 56 -27.36 -10.98 14.64
N VAL A 57 -26.48 -10.26 13.94
CA VAL A 57 -25.07 -10.03 14.26
C VAL A 57 -24.65 -8.59 13.97
N ASP A 58 -23.50 -8.18 14.51
CA ASP A 58 -22.90 -6.88 14.21
C ASP A 58 -22.33 -6.88 12.78
N ASN A 59 -23.08 -6.29 11.85
CA ASN A 59 -22.68 -6.15 10.45
C ASN A 59 -21.80 -4.91 10.22
N PHE A 60 -20.99 -4.95 9.17
CA PHE A 60 -20.09 -3.85 8.78
C PHE A 60 -20.75 -3.00 7.70
N LEU A 61 -21.56 -2.04 8.14
CA LEU A 61 -22.35 -1.16 7.28
C LEU A 61 -21.71 0.22 7.21
N LEU A 62 -21.47 0.72 6.00
CA LEU A 62 -20.80 1.99 5.78
C LEU A 62 -21.58 2.85 4.78
N PHE A 63 -21.70 4.14 5.06
CA PHE A 63 -22.33 5.10 4.18
C PHE A 63 -21.34 6.19 3.79
N ARG A 64 -21.21 6.44 2.49
CA ARG A 64 -20.42 7.54 1.95
C ARG A 64 -21.34 8.51 1.25
N ASN A 65 -21.23 9.80 1.56
CA ASN A 65 -21.93 10.86 0.83
C ASN A 65 -20.92 11.63 -0.02
N THR A 66 -21.02 11.51 -1.34
CA THR A 66 -20.11 12.16 -2.30
C THR A 66 -20.49 13.62 -2.54
N LYS A 67 -21.74 14.00 -2.26
CA LYS A 67 -22.25 15.33 -2.61
C LYS A 67 -21.74 16.44 -1.71
N ILE A 68 -21.18 16.10 -0.54
CA ILE A 68 -20.82 17.07 0.49
C ILE A 68 -19.42 16.77 1.01
N HIS A 69 -18.50 17.71 0.77
CA HIS A 69 -17.12 17.66 1.29
C HIS A 69 -16.38 16.35 0.97
N GLU A 70 -16.64 15.76 -0.20
CA GLU A 70 -15.92 14.59 -0.72
C GLU A 70 -14.41 14.85 -0.82
N VAL A 71 -14.04 16.08 -1.14
CA VAL A 71 -12.65 16.55 -1.14
C VAL A 71 -12.39 17.38 0.11
N PRO A 72 -11.28 17.11 0.84
CA PRO A 72 -10.88 17.94 1.96
C PRO A 72 -10.62 19.40 1.57
N MET A 73 -10.87 20.33 2.49
CA MET A 73 -10.61 21.77 2.31
C MET A 73 -9.13 22.11 2.51
N TYR A 74 -8.26 21.54 1.66
CA TYR A 74 -6.81 21.72 1.77
C TYR A 74 -6.39 23.18 1.92
N GLY A 75 -5.45 23.44 2.84
CA GLY A 75 -4.88 24.76 3.08
C GLY A 75 -5.70 25.67 3.99
N ALA A 76 -6.89 25.26 4.43
CA ALA A 76 -7.59 25.91 5.54
C ALA A 76 -7.01 25.44 6.90
N ASP A 77 -7.27 26.17 7.98
CA ASP A 77 -6.92 25.69 9.33
C ASP A 77 -7.68 24.38 9.64
N PRO A 78 -7.01 23.33 10.15
CA PRO A 78 -7.62 22.00 10.32
C PRO A 78 -8.90 21.97 11.16
N GLU A 79 -8.96 22.72 12.26
CA GLU A 79 -10.11 22.75 13.17
C GLU A 79 -11.38 23.38 12.55
N PRO A 80 -11.36 24.59 11.97
CA PRO A 80 -12.54 25.12 11.29
C PRO A 80 -12.91 24.34 10.02
N ALA A 81 -11.94 23.76 9.32
CA ALA A 81 -12.20 22.86 8.19
C ALA A 81 -12.99 21.61 8.67
N ALA A 82 -12.58 21.03 9.80
CA ALA A 82 -13.26 19.91 10.42
C ALA A 82 -14.70 20.23 10.82
N LEU A 83 -14.92 21.39 11.46
CA LEU A 83 -16.27 21.84 11.83
C LEU A 83 -17.17 21.98 10.60
N THR A 84 -16.66 22.59 9.53
CA THR A 84 -17.42 22.78 8.28
C THR A 84 -17.75 21.45 7.63
N ALA A 85 -16.77 20.55 7.53
CA ALA A 85 -16.96 19.21 6.99
C ALA A 85 -18.04 18.44 7.76
N TRP A 86 -17.96 18.42 9.09
CA TRP A 86 -18.94 17.71 9.92
C TRP A 86 -20.34 18.30 9.79
N GLN A 87 -20.48 19.63 9.86
CA GLN A 87 -21.78 20.30 9.72
C GLN A 87 -22.45 19.97 8.38
N GLY A 88 -21.68 19.99 7.29
CA GLY A 88 -22.16 19.63 5.97
C GLY A 88 -22.65 18.18 5.92
N VAL A 89 -21.81 17.23 6.35
CA VAL A 89 -22.16 15.80 6.35
C VAL A 89 -23.39 15.56 7.21
N ARG A 90 -23.41 16.03 8.46
CA ARG A 90 -24.53 15.85 9.39
C ARG A 90 -25.85 16.39 8.84
N ALA A 91 -25.83 17.56 8.19
CA ALA A 91 -27.01 18.16 7.59
C ALA A 91 -27.54 17.39 6.37
N SER A 92 -26.70 16.54 5.77
CA SER A 92 -27.02 15.76 4.58
C SER A 92 -27.43 14.32 4.85
N LEU A 93 -27.28 13.85 6.09
CA LEU A 93 -27.68 12.50 6.46
C LEU A 93 -29.20 12.34 6.33
N PRO A 94 -29.69 11.19 5.83
CA PRO A 94 -31.11 10.93 5.78
C PRO A 94 -31.71 10.83 7.20
N PRO A 95 -32.99 11.19 7.40
CA PRO A 95 -33.63 11.11 8.72
C PRO A 95 -33.60 9.71 9.35
N GLU A 96 -33.58 8.67 8.54
CA GLU A 96 -33.50 7.26 8.92
C GLU A 96 -32.07 6.74 9.18
N PHE A 97 -31.06 7.62 9.20
CA PHE A 97 -29.67 7.22 9.45
C PHE A 97 -29.51 6.59 10.86
N ASP A 98 -29.00 5.36 10.91
CA ASP A 98 -28.77 4.61 12.15
C ASP A 98 -27.30 4.75 12.57
N LYS A 99 -27.04 5.70 13.47
CA LYS A 99 -25.69 6.00 13.97
C LYS A 99 -25.09 4.90 14.86
N GLU A 100 -25.90 3.97 15.37
CA GLU A 100 -25.39 2.84 16.16
C GLU A 100 -24.88 1.72 15.26
N LYS A 101 -25.40 1.59 14.04
CA LYS A 101 -25.07 0.48 13.14
C LYS A 101 -24.24 0.89 11.94
N VAL A 102 -24.37 2.12 11.44
CA VAL A 102 -23.76 2.56 10.19
C VAL A 102 -22.60 3.52 10.44
N TRP A 103 -21.45 3.20 9.85
CA TRP A 103 -20.27 4.06 9.84
C TRP A 103 -20.38 5.12 8.73
N ILE A 104 -19.96 6.34 9.00
CA ILE A 104 -19.82 7.38 7.98
C ILE A 104 -18.39 7.36 7.45
N VAL A 105 -18.23 7.27 6.13
CA VAL A 105 -16.90 7.33 5.48
C VAL A 105 -16.64 8.76 5.03
N PHE A 106 -15.53 9.32 5.50
CA PHE A 106 -15.03 10.63 5.09
C PHE A 106 -13.94 10.50 4.04
N TRP A 107 -14.12 11.31 2.99
CA TRP A 107 -13.21 11.49 1.86
C TRP A 107 -13.01 10.25 0.98
N ASN A 108 -12.58 10.51 -0.25
CA ASN A 108 -12.33 9.50 -1.26
C ASN A 108 -11.09 9.89 -2.05
N GLU A 109 -10.10 8.99 -2.09
CA GLU A 109 -8.84 9.15 -2.82
C GLU A 109 -8.22 10.55 -2.68
N PRO A 110 -7.95 11.00 -1.44
CA PRO A 110 -7.38 12.31 -1.21
C PRO A 110 -5.94 12.44 -1.73
N ARG A 111 -5.41 13.67 -1.64
CA ARG A 111 -4.03 14.00 -2.00
C ARG A 111 -3.05 13.15 -1.20
N LYS A 112 -1.95 12.76 -1.85
CA LYS A 112 -1.01 11.76 -1.35
C LYS A 112 0.27 12.36 -0.78
N GLU A 113 0.54 13.63 -1.07
CA GLU A 113 1.75 14.30 -0.65
C GLU A 113 1.78 14.47 0.87
N LYS A 114 2.97 14.36 1.46
CA LYS A 114 3.17 14.25 2.90
C LYS A 114 2.57 15.42 3.70
N GLU A 115 2.72 16.64 3.20
CA GLU A 115 2.15 17.83 3.84
C GLU A 115 0.62 17.79 3.87
N TRP A 116 -0.02 17.21 2.86
CA TRP A 116 -1.47 17.05 2.83
C TRP A 116 -1.90 15.90 3.74
N GLY A 117 -1.16 14.80 3.76
CA GLY A 117 -1.39 13.72 4.71
C GLY A 117 -1.31 14.19 6.17
N ASP A 118 -0.33 15.03 6.50
CA ASP A 118 -0.22 15.60 7.85
C ASP A 118 -1.41 16.49 8.22
N TRP A 119 -1.75 17.42 7.33
CA TRP A 119 -2.92 18.27 7.48
C TRP A 119 -4.21 17.44 7.64
N MET A 120 -4.36 16.39 6.83
CA MET A 120 -5.53 15.51 6.86
C MET A 120 -5.63 14.76 8.18
N GLY A 121 -4.52 14.26 8.72
CA GLY A 121 -4.50 13.65 10.04
C GLY A 121 -4.97 14.61 11.14
N GLU A 122 -4.51 15.86 11.11
CA GLU A 122 -5.01 16.89 12.04
C GLU A 122 -6.50 17.18 11.87
N THR A 123 -6.97 17.35 10.63
CA THR A 123 -8.39 17.59 10.36
C THR A 123 -9.25 16.39 10.79
N ALA A 124 -8.83 15.16 10.47
CA ALA A 124 -9.54 13.93 10.87
C ALA A 124 -9.65 13.81 12.38
N TYR A 125 -8.59 14.15 13.13
CA TYR A 125 -8.63 14.22 14.59
C TYR A 125 -9.75 15.15 15.08
N HIS A 126 -9.87 16.35 14.51
CA HIS A 126 -10.91 17.31 14.90
C HIS A 126 -12.32 16.86 14.48
N ILE A 127 -12.50 16.28 13.28
CA ILE A 127 -13.81 15.74 12.86
C ILE A 127 -14.20 14.60 13.80
N ALA A 128 -13.28 13.67 14.08
CA ALA A 128 -13.51 12.53 14.96
C ALA A 128 -13.98 12.96 16.37
N GLN A 129 -13.39 14.00 16.95
CA GLN A 129 -13.86 14.53 18.24
C GLN A 129 -15.31 15.03 18.16
N LEU A 130 -15.68 15.73 17.09
CA LEU A 130 -17.03 16.25 16.90
C LEU A 130 -18.04 15.12 16.67
N THR A 131 -17.70 14.13 15.84
CA THR A 131 -18.59 13.03 15.48
C THR A 131 -18.82 12.09 16.67
N MET A 132 -17.78 11.79 17.44
CA MET A 132 -17.91 11.03 18.69
C MET A 132 -18.76 11.76 19.72
N ALA A 133 -18.61 13.09 19.86
CA ALA A 133 -19.45 13.88 20.77
C ALA A 133 -20.94 13.81 20.39
N ASP A 134 -21.24 13.70 19.08
CA ASP A 134 -22.60 13.52 18.56
C ASP A 134 -23.06 12.04 18.52
N GLY A 135 -22.17 11.10 18.86
CA GLY A 135 -22.43 9.66 18.94
C GLY A 135 -22.43 8.92 17.59
N TYR A 136 -21.63 9.38 16.63
CA TYR A 136 -21.47 8.75 15.31
C TYR A 136 -20.19 7.92 15.24
N LYS A 137 -20.25 6.87 14.41
CA LYS A 137 -19.09 6.07 14.00
C LYS A 137 -18.54 6.58 12.67
N THR A 138 -17.22 6.72 12.55
CA THR A 138 -16.59 7.32 11.36
C THR A 138 -15.32 6.62 10.91
N ALA A 139 -15.11 6.54 9.60
CA ALA A 139 -13.91 6.01 8.97
C ALA A 139 -13.27 7.04 8.02
N TYR A 140 -11.94 7.11 8.00
CA TYR A 140 -11.13 8.05 7.19
C TYR A 140 -9.94 7.28 6.60
N PHE A 141 -9.47 7.41 5.38
CA PHE A 141 -9.52 8.55 4.47
C PHE A 141 -9.92 8.13 3.05
N GLY A 142 -10.05 6.81 2.81
CA GLY A 142 -10.31 6.24 1.50
C GLY A 142 -9.14 6.42 0.55
N TYR A 143 -7.89 6.31 1.03
CA TYR A 143 -6.75 6.52 0.14
C TYR A 143 -6.66 5.44 -0.96
N SER A 144 -6.39 5.89 -2.18
CA SER A 144 -6.23 5.02 -3.36
C SER A 144 -5.04 4.06 -3.20
N SER A 145 -5.03 2.97 -3.96
CA SER A 145 -3.98 1.96 -3.88
C SER A 145 -2.61 2.53 -4.25
N GLY A 146 -1.60 2.18 -3.46
CA GLY A 146 -0.27 2.79 -3.53
C GLY A 146 -0.17 4.21 -2.97
N THR A 147 -1.18 4.73 -2.26
CA THR A 147 -1.12 6.09 -1.67
C THR A 147 -1.79 6.13 -0.30
N PRO A 148 -1.32 6.83 0.73
CA PRO A 148 -0.15 7.68 0.69
C PRO A 148 1.09 6.79 0.80
N ASP A 149 2.25 7.42 0.59
CA ASP A 149 3.51 6.78 0.89
C ASP A 149 3.60 6.44 2.39
N ALA A 150 4.39 5.41 2.73
CA ALA A 150 4.45 4.88 4.09
C ALA A 150 4.82 5.95 5.14
N ASP A 151 5.68 6.91 4.78
CA ASP A 151 6.16 7.95 5.69
C ASP A 151 5.08 8.99 6.07
N VAL A 152 3.95 9.01 5.37
CA VAL A 152 2.79 9.84 5.72
C VAL A 152 2.15 9.38 7.03
N TRP A 153 2.14 8.08 7.32
CA TRP A 153 1.58 7.56 8.57
C TRP A 153 2.37 8.00 9.82
N TYR A 154 3.61 8.45 9.62
CA TYR A 154 4.50 8.92 10.69
C TYR A 154 4.40 10.44 10.94
N THR A 155 3.61 11.18 10.14
CA THR A 155 3.52 12.63 10.34
C THR A 155 2.77 12.96 11.64
N PRO A 156 3.07 14.11 12.28
CA PRO A 156 2.46 14.47 13.56
C PRO A 156 0.92 14.42 13.59
N GLY A 157 0.25 14.91 12.55
CA GLY A 157 -1.19 14.90 12.39
C GLY A 157 -1.76 13.51 12.25
N MET A 158 -1.15 12.64 11.43
CA MET A 158 -1.56 11.24 11.31
C MET A 158 -1.41 10.52 12.64
N VAL A 159 -0.26 10.66 13.29
CA VAL A 159 0.01 10.07 14.62
C VAL A 159 -1.01 10.52 15.66
N LYS A 160 -1.39 11.80 15.64
CA LYS A 160 -2.40 12.36 16.54
C LYS A 160 -3.76 11.70 16.32
N PHE A 161 -4.18 11.50 15.07
CA PHE A 161 -5.42 10.79 14.74
C PHE A 161 -5.37 9.29 15.08
N LEU A 162 -4.27 8.61 14.77
CA LEU A 162 -4.10 7.18 15.06
C LEU A 162 -4.14 6.88 16.56
N LYS A 163 -3.54 7.74 17.39
CA LYS A 163 -3.67 7.66 18.85
C LYS A 163 -5.12 7.77 19.32
N LEU A 164 -5.92 8.61 18.68
CA LEU A 164 -7.35 8.73 18.99
C LEU A 164 -8.12 7.46 18.56
N CYS A 165 -7.82 6.91 17.38
CA CYS A 165 -8.42 5.64 16.93
C CYS A 165 -8.12 4.48 17.89
N ALA A 166 -6.88 4.38 18.38
CA ALA A 166 -6.49 3.36 19.35
C ALA A 166 -7.29 3.44 20.67
N GLN A 167 -7.71 4.63 21.06
CA GLN A 167 -8.53 4.86 22.26
C GLN A 167 -10.02 4.58 22.03
N HIS A 168 -10.48 4.71 20.79
CA HIS A 168 -11.89 4.63 20.40
C HIS A 168 -12.12 3.68 19.21
N PRO A 169 -11.71 2.40 19.28
CA PRO A 169 -11.74 1.49 18.13
C PRO A 169 -13.15 1.09 17.69
N LYS A 170 -14.19 1.40 18.48
CA LYS A 170 -15.60 1.10 18.14
C LYS A 170 -16.29 2.27 17.45
N GLU A 171 -15.70 3.45 17.52
CA GLU A 171 -16.23 4.70 17.01
C GLU A 171 -15.40 5.23 15.83
N LEU A 172 -14.10 4.92 15.79
CA LEU A 172 -13.16 5.43 14.81
C LEU A 172 -12.45 4.30 14.07
N ALA A 173 -12.27 4.50 12.77
CA ALA A 173 -11.58 3.56 11.89
C ALA A 173 -10.76 4.28 10.82
N VAL A 174 -9.83 3.54 10.22
CA VAL A 174 -9.13 3.91 9.00
C VAL A 174 -9.79 3.22 7.79
N ALA A 175 -9.99 3.94 6.71
CA ALA A 175 -10.48 3.46 5.42
C ALA A 175 -9.37 3.50 4.37
N LEU A 176 -9.17 2.40 3.65
CA LEU A 176 -8.18 2.22 2.58
C LEU A 176 -8.82 1.62 1.32
N HIS A 177 -8.26 1.91 0.16
CA HIS A 177 -8.61 1.23 -1.10
C HIS A 177 -7.47 0.34 -1.57
N GLU A 178 -7.80 -0.89 -1.96
CA GLU A 178 -6.84 -1.92 -2.39
C GLU A 178 -7.26 -2.55 -3.73
N TYR A 179 -6.64 -2.07 -4.79
CA TYR A 179 -6.78 -2.49 -6.18
C TYR A 179 -5.42 -2.99 -6.68
N SER A 180 -5.40 -4.11 -7.40
CA SER A 180 -4.18 -4.55 -8.11
C SER A 180 -3.90 -3.71 -9.36
N PHE A 181 -4.90 -3.02 -9.91
CA PHE A 181 -4.87 -2.37 -11.23
C PHE A 181 -4.66 -3.31 -12.42
N THR A 182 -4.82 -4.62 -12.23
CA THR A 182 -4.77 -5.63 -13.28
C THR A 182 -5.68 -6.82 -12.95
N VAL A 183 -6.34 -7.39 -13.95
CA VAL A 183 -7.14 -8.61 -13.79
C VAL A 183 -6.31 -9.90 -13.72
N ASP A 184 -5.01 -9.83 -13.99
CA ASP A 184 -4.15 -11.01 -14.11
C ASP A 184 -3.56 -11.49 -12.77
N ASP A 185 -3.35 -10.58 -11.82
CA ASP A 185 -2.77 -10.88 -10.51
C ASP A 185 -3.28 -9.89 -9.45
N ILE A 186 -4.05 -10.38 -8.47
CA ILE A 186 -4.57 -9.55 -7.37
C ILE A 186 -3.46 -9.05 -6.43
N LEU A 187 -2.32 -9.74 -6.38
CA LEU A 187 -1.17 -9.38 -5.56
C LEU A 187 -0.11 -8.58 -6.33
N ASP A 188 -0.45 -8.09 -7.54
CA ASP A 188 0.46 -7.23 -8.30
C ASP A 188 0.86 -5.99 -7.46
N GLY A 189 2.15 -5.88 -7.16
CA GLY A 189 2.68 -4.82 -6.32
C GLY A 189 2.39 -4.97 -4.82
N TYR A 190 2.05 -6.17 -4.32
CA TYR A 190 1.98 -6.43 -2.88
C TYR A 190 3.34 -6.16 -2.17
N PRO A 191 3.36 -5.56 -0.96
CA PRO A 191 2.21 -5.08 -0.19
C PRO A 191 1.82 -3.63 -0.49
N TYR A 192 2.36 -2.99 -1.54
CA TYR A 192 2.13 -1.57 -1.83
C TYR A 192 0.70 -1.25 -2.32
N LYS A 193 0.05 -2.21 -2.97
CA LYS A 193 -1.35 -2.14 -3.40
C LYS A 193 -2.26 -2.89 -2.42
N VAL A 194 -2.58 -4.15 -2.69
CA VAL A 194 -3.19 -5.05 -1.70
C VAL A 194 -2.17 -5.31 -0.59
N GLY A 195 -2.58 -5.29 0.68
CA GLY A 195 -1.68 -5.49 1.82
C GLY A 195 -1.14 -4.22 2.46
N ARG A 196 -1.42 -3.05 1.87
CA ARG A 196 -0.82 -1.76 2.28
C ARG A 196 -1.19 -1.27 3.66
N PHE A 197 -2.19 -1.90 4.30
CA PHE A 197 -2.46 -1.71 5.72
C PHE A 197 -1.21 -2.04 6.58
N GLU A 198 -0.27 -2.85 6.08
CA GLU A 198 0.98 -3.21 6.77
C GLU A 198 1.79 -1.95 7.10
N PHE A 199 1.91 -0.97 6.19
CA PHE A 199 2.63 0.28 6.49
C PHE A 199 1.97 1.11 7.60
N LEU A 200 0.64 1.04 7.70
CA LEU A 200 -0.10 1.67 8.79
C LEU A 200 0.14 0.91 10.11
N HIS A 201 0.19 -0.42 10.07
CA HIS A 201 0.52 -1.24 11.24
C HIS A 201 1.93 -0.96 11.72
N ASP A 202 2.92 -0.91 10.82
CA ASP A 202 4.32 -0.57 11.13
C ASP A 202 4.41 0.80 11.82
N ALA A 203 3.74 1.83 11.27
CA ALA A 203 3.72 3.16 11.86
C ALA A 203 3.09 3.19 13.26
N CYS A 204 2.07 2.37 13.50
CA CYS A 204 1.46 2.20 14.82
C CYS A 204 2.41 1.48 15.78
N ASP A 205 2.98 0.36 15.36
CA ASP A 205 3.83 -0.49 16.18
C ASP A 205 5.12 0.23 16.60
N ASP A 206 5.80 0.91 15.65
CA ASP A 206 7.00 1.71 15.90
C ASP A 206 6.76 2.83 16.93
N GLN A 207 5.53 3.32 17.01
CA GLN A 207 5.12 4.38 17.93
C GLN A 207 4.36 3.88 19.15
N ASN A 208 4.26 2.56 19.33
CA ASN A 208 3.53 1.90 20.40
C ASN A 208 2.07 2.40 20.52
N ILE A 209 1.41 2.53 19.36
CA ILE A 209 -0.01 2.89 19.21
C ILE A 209 -0.77 1.60 18.91
N GLY A 210 -1.89 1.36 19.60
CA GLY A 210 -2.75 0.23 19.25
C GLY A 210 -3.25 0.36 17.80
N ARG A 211 -3.11 -0.70 17.00
CA ARG A 211 -3.53 -0.72 15.60
C ARG A 211 -5.02 -0.37 15.48
N PRO A 212 -5.42 0.60 14.63
CA PRO A 212 -6.80 1.07 14.54
C PRO A 212 -7.70 0.03 13.87
N THR A 213 -9.02 0.15 14.05
CA THR A 213 -9.99 -0.55 13.19
C THR A 213 -9.77 -0.12 11.73
N ILE A 214 -9.76 -1.07 10.80
CA ILE A 214 -9.54 -0.83 9.37
C ILE A 214 -10.71 -1.39 8.55
N PHE A 215 -11.16 -0.59 7.60
CA PHE A 215 -12.06 -0.99 6.53
C PHE A 215 -11.34 -0.83 5.19
N ILE A 216 -11.28 -1.89 4.39
CA ILE A 216 -10.87 -1.76 2.98
C ILE A 216 -12.14 -1.39 2.21
N THR A 217 -12.38 -0.08 2.08
CA THR A 217 -13.66 0.44 1.59
C THR A 217 -13.85 0.21 0.10
N GLU A 218 -12.78 -0.01 -0.64
CA GLU A 218 -12.81 -0.45 -2.03
C GLU A 218 -11.74 -1.53 -2.22
N PHE A 219 -12.14 -2.70 -2.74
CA PHE A 219 -11.25 -3.78 -3.13
C PHE A 219 -11.53 -4.18 -4.58
N GLY A 220 -10.49 -4.41 -5.37
CA GLY A 220 -10.72 -4.93 -6.71
C GLY A 220 -9.47 -5.12 -7.57
N TRP A 221 -9.72 -5.20 -8.88
CA TRP A 221 -8.69 -5.42 -9.89
C TRP A 221 -8.49 -4.13 -10.67
N GLU A 222 -9.16 -4.00 -11.81
CA GLU A 222 -9.22 -2.76 -12.57
C GLU A 222 -10.45 -1.93 -12.21
N TYR A 223 -10.41 -0.66 -12.62
CA TYR A 223 -11.48 0.30 -12.34
C TYR A 223 -12.84 -0.08 -12.95
N GLN A 224 -12.85 -0.75 -14.11
CA GLN A 224 -14.07 -1.06 -14.88
C GLN A 224 -14.24 -2.55 -15.22
N THR A 225 -13.29 -3.38 -14.77
CA THR A 225 -13.23 -4.79 -15.15
C THR A 225 -12.80 -5.63 -13.96
N ILE A 226 -13.47 -6.77 -13.78
CA ILE A 226 -13.04 -7.82 -12.86
C ILE A 226 -12.67 -9.06 -13.70
N PRO A 227 -11.82 -9.97 -13.18
CA PRO A 227 -11.54 -11.20 -13.87
C PRO A 227 -12.79 -12.11 -13.92
N GLY A 228 -12.67 -13.22 -14.65
CA GLY A 228 -13.72 -14.24 -14.65
C GLY A 228 -13.98 -14.78 -13.24
N GLU A 229 -15.22 -15.18 -12.95
CA GLU A 229 -15.70 -15.59 -11.62
C GLU A 229 -14.75 -16.51 -10.86
N ARG A 230 -14.24 -17.58 -11.50
CA ARG A 230 -13.30 -18.50 -10.86
C ARG A 230 -12.05 -17.79 -10.33
N VAL A 231 -11.42 -16.97 -11.17
CA VAL A 231 -10.21 -16.21 -10.80
C VAL A 231 -10.55 -15.20 -9.71
N ALA A 232 -11.67 -14.49 -9.85
CA ALA A 232 -12.12 -13.54 -8.83
C ALA A 232 -12.30 -14.20 -7.45
N MET A 233 -12.88 -15.41 -7.40
CA MET A 233 -13.08 -16.13 -6.15
C MET A 233 -11.78 -16.67 -5.54
N ASP A 234 -10.84 -17.14 -6.37
CA ASP A 234 -9.50 -17.55 -5.92
C ASP A 234 -8.74 -16.35 -5.30
N ASP A 235 -8.83 -15.19 -5.94
CA ASP A 235 -8.22 -13.93 -5.51
C ASP A 235 -8.86 -13.38 -4.22
N ILE A 236 -10.21 -13.37 -4.14
CA ILE A 236 -10.95 -12.97 -2.94
C ILE A 236 -10.55 -13.86 -1.76
N LYS A 237 -10.44 -15.18 -1.96
CA LYS A 237 -9.98 -16.08 -0.91
C LYS A 237 -8.55 -15.73 -0.48
N THR A 238 -7.66 -15.49 -1.44
CA THR A 238 -6.25 -15.15 -1.16
C THR A 238 -6.15 -13.89 -0.30
N ALA A 239 -6.84 -12.82 -0.69
CA ALA A 239 -6.88 -11.58 0.09
C ALA A 239 -7.60 -11.78 1.45
N ALA A 240 -8.65 -12.61 1.51
CA ALA A 240 -9.34 -12.92 2.75
C ALA A 240 -8.43 -13.62 3.76
N ASP A 241 -7.59 -14.54 3.30
CA ASP A 241 -6.61 -15.23 4.14
C ASP A 241 -5.57 -14.23 4.70
N ILE A 242 -5.16 -13.21 3.92
CA ILE A 242 -4.29 -12.11 4.37
C ILE A 242 -4.99 -11.26 5.43
N TYR A 243 -6.25 -10.85 5.22
CA TYR A 243 -6.94 -9.96 6.16
C TYR A 243 -7.36 -10.68 7.45
N ALA A 244 -7.76 -11.94 7.37
CA ALA A 244 -8.38 -12.67 8.47
C ALA A 244 -7.46 -12.92 9.68
N VAL A 245 -6.15 -12.76 9.50
CA VAL A 245 -5.17 -12.88 10.61
C VAL A 245 -5.05 -11.60 11.43
N TYR A 246 -5.59 -10.48 10.95
CA TYR A 246 -5.60 -9.20 11.64
C TYR A 246 -7.02 -8.89 12.14
N ASP A 247 -7.25 -9.07 13.44
CA ASP A 247 -8.57 -8.81 14.03
C ASP A 247 -9.03 -7.34 13.89
N ASN A 248 -8.13 -6.39 13.62
CA ASN A 248 -8.46 -4.99 13.40
C ASN A 248 -8.91 -4.67 11.96
N ILE A 249 -8.64 -5.52 10.98
CA ILE A 249 -9.20 -5.41 9.63
C ILE A 249 -10.57 -6.08 9.64
N LYS A 250 -11.64 -5.33 9.37
CA LYS A 250 -13.00 -5.84 9.58
C LYS A 250 -13.63 -6.37 8.31
N ILE A 251 -13.50 -5.64 7.21
CA ILE A 251 -14.06 -6.04 5.92
C ILE A 251 -13.34 -5.35 4.77
N ALA A 252 -13.24 -6.06 3.65
CA ALA A 252 -12.94 -5.54 2.33
C ALA A 252 -14.18 -5.56 1.42
N LEU A 253 -14.41 -4.48 0.67
CA LEU A 253 -15.65 -4.26 -0.04
C LEU A 253 -15.40 -4.27 -1.54
N ILE A 254 -15.86 -5.33 -2.21
CA ILE A 254 -15.63 -5.56 -3.63
C ILE A 254 -16.25 -4.42 -4.42
N TRP A 255 -15.41 -3.73 -5.20
CA TRP A 255 -15.78 -2.60 -6.01
C TRP A 255 -16.83 -2.97 -7.06
N GLY A 256 -17.86 -2.14 -7.14
CA GLY A 256 -18.48 -1.81 -8.41
C GLY A 256 -19.98 -1.99 -8.55
N LEU A 257 -20.79 -2.33 -7.53
CA LEU A 257 -22.25 -2.49 -7.67
C LEU A 257 -23.02 -1.16 -7.91
N MET A 258 -22.32 -0.11 -8.35
CA MET A 258 -22.87 1.22 -8.64
C MET A 258 -22.74 1.56 -10.13
N GLY A 259 -23.63 2.42 -10.62
CA GLY A 259 -23.62 2.85 -12.02
C GLY A 259 -22.52 3.87 -12.31
N GLY A 260 -22.27 4.12 -13.59
CA GLY A 260 -21.36 5.18 -14.06
C GLY A 260 -19.94 4.73 -14.41
N TYR A 261 -19.60 3.46 -14.18
CA TYR A 261 -18.24 2.92 -14.37
C TYR A 261 -18.19 1.76 -15.38
N GLY A 262 -18.91 1.92 -16.50
CA GLY A 262 -19.04 0.85 -17.50
C GLY A 262 -19.95 -0.29 -17.00
N ASP A 263 -19.59 -1.54 -17.35
CA ASP A 263 -20.40 -2.73 -17.03
C ASP A 263 -19.98 -3.42 -15.71
N ILE A 264 -19.07 -2.82 -14.94
CA ILE A 264 -18.51 -3.45 -13.73
C ILE A 264 -19.59 -3.87 -12.73
N HIS A 265 -20.66 -3.10 -12.59
CA HIS A 265 -21.79 -3.44 -11.73
C HIS A 265 -22.46 -4.77 -12.09
N ASN A 266 -22.58 -5.11 -13.38
CA ASN A 266 -23.10 -6.42 -13.79
C ASN A 266 -22.05 -7.52 -13.63
N GLN A 267 -20.77 -7.19 -13.79
CA GLN A 267 -19.72 -8.16 -13.57
C GLN A 267 -19.61 -8.54 -12.08
N THR A 268 -19.55 -7.55 -11.18
CA THR A 268 -19.49 -7.72 -9.72
C THR A 268 -20.77 -8.37 -9.18
N GLN A 269 -21.94 -8.09 -9.76
CA GLN A 269 -23.20 -8.74 -9.36
C GLN A 269 -23.12 -10.27 -9.45
N ARG A 270 -22.39 -10.82 -10.43
CA ARG A 270 -22.19 -12.28 -10.57
C ARG A 270 -21.44 -12.89 -9.39
N LEU A 271 -20.66 -12.10 -8.65
CA LEU A 271 -19.92 -12.57 -7.49
C LEU A 271 -20.78 -12.69 -6.22
N ILE A 272 -22.00 -12.15 -6.20
CA ILE A 272 -22.83 -12.12 -4.98
C ILE A 272 -23.10 -13.52 -4.43
N GLU A 273 -23.58 -14.43 -5.27
CA GLU A 273 -23.86 -15.81 -4.88
C GLU A 273 -22.58 -16.57 -4.44
N PRO A 274 -21.50 -16.63 -5.24
CA PRO A 274 -20.31 -17.37 -4.82
C PRO A 274 -19.59 -16.75 -3.61
N VAL A 275 -19.63 -15.43 -3.41
CA VAL A 275 -19.13 -14.80 -2.17
C VAL A 275 -20.00 -15.17 -0.97
N THR A 276 -21.32 -15.28 -1.15
CA THR A 276 -22.22 -15.75 -0.09
C THR A 276 -21.86 -17.19 0.31
N ASP A 277 -21.69 -18.08 -0.65
CA ASP A 277 -21.33 -19.48 -0.41
C ASP A 277 -19.95 -19.62 0.25
N LEU A 278 -18.98 -18.83 -0.21
CA LEU A 278 -17.67 -18.77 0.43
C LEU A 278 -17.81 -18.27 1.88
N ALA A 279 -18.56 -17.20 2.15
CA ALA A 279 -18.73 -16.65 3.50
C ALA A 279 -19.35 -17.64 4.49
N LEU A 280 -20.27 -18.49 4.02
CA LEU A 280 -20.88 -19.56 4.81
C LEU A 280 -19.88 -20.67 5.18
N SER A 281 -18.98 -21.01 4.27
CA SER A 281 -18.04 -22.12 4.40
C SER A 281 -16.63 -21.72 4.84
N TYR A 282 -16.33 -20.42 4.85
CA TYR A 282 -14.99 -19.88 5.08
C TYR A 282 -14.49 -20.23 6.49
N VAL A 283 -13.28 -20.79 6.52
CA VAL A 283 -12.51 -21.04 7.73
C VAL A 283 -11.22 -20.24 7.60
N PRO A 284 -10.98 -19.26 8.49
CA PRO A 284 -9.79 -18.43 8.44
C PRO A 284 -8.53 -19.28 8.69
N PRO A 285 -7.38 -18.86 8.13
CA PRO A 285 -6.10 -19.48 8.48
C PRO A 285 -5.82 -19.31 9.99
N THR A 286 -5.21 -20.33 10.60
CA THR A 286 -4.88 -20.33 12.03
C THR A 286 -3.56 -19.64 12.35
N THR A 287 -2.78 -19.31 11.33
CA THR A 287 -1.46 -18.68 11.43
C THR A 287 -1.36 -17.60 10.37
N GLU A 288 -0.63 -16.53 10.68
CA GLU A 288 -0.23 -15.51 9.72
C GLU A 288 0.35 -16.20 8.47
N PRO A 289 -0.19 -15.95 7.26
CA PRO A 289 0.44 -16.44 6.05
C PRO A 289 1.86 -15.88 6.00
N GLU A 290 2.86 -16.73 5.72
CA GLU A 290 4.19 -16.21 5.44
C GLU A 290 4.05 -15.22 4.28
N PRO A 291 4.54 -13.97 4.44
CA PRO A 291 4.41 -12.97 3.39
C PRO A 291 4.93 -13.59 2.09
N PRO A 292 4.22 -13.42 0.96
CA PRO A 292 4.69 -13.92 -0.31
C PRO A 292 6.12 -13.44 -0.47
N LYS A 293 7.06 -14.38 -0.65
CA LYS A 293 8.47 -14.02 -0.81
C LYS A 293 8.50 -12.98 -1.93
N PRO A 294 9.06 -11.78 -1.68
CA PRO A 294 9.16 -10.79 -2.74
C PRO A 294 9.82 -11.49 -3.94
N PRO A 295 9.37 -11.21 -5.18
CA PRO A 295 10.00 -11.79 -6.35
C PRO A 295 11.51 -11.58 -6.18
N GLN A 296 12.26 -12.68 -6.20
CA GLN A 296 13.67 -12.65 -5.86
C GLN A 296 14.33 -11.60 -6.76
N GLU A 297 14.75 -10.49 -6.15
CA GLU A 297 15.33 -9.37 -6.89
C GLU A 297 16.50 -9.91 -7.70
N THR A 298 16.49 -9.65 -9.01
CA THR A 298 17.60 -10.05 -9.88
C THR A 298 18.87 -9.35 -9.40
N PHE A 299 20.01 -9.95 -9.70
CA PHE A 299 21.31 -9.37 -9.36
C PHE A 299 21.43 -7.92 -9.87
N GLU A 300 20.99 -7.69 -11.10
CA GLU A 300 21.02 -6.39 -11.77
C GLU A 300 20.06 -5.38 -11.13
N GLN A 301 18.84 -5.79 -10.76
CA GLN A 301 17.86 -4.92 -10.10
C GLN A 301 18.34 -4.47 -8.72
N TYR A 302 18.92 -5.39 -7.93
CA TYR A 302 19.46 -5.10 -6.60
C TYR A 302 20.54 -4.02 -6.64
N PHE A 303 21.56 -4.21 -7.48
CA PHE A 303 22.67 -3.25 -7.56
C PHE A 303 22.27 -1.95 -8.26
N TRP A 304 21.29 -1.97 -9.17
CA TRP A 304 20.73 -0.74 -9.72
C TRP A 304 20.09 0.12 -8.63
N ASN A 305 19.16 -0.45 -7.86
CA ASN A 305 18.42 0.24 -6.80
C ASN A 305 19.39 0.80 -5.75
N LYS A 306 20.35 -0.02 -5.32
CA LYS A 306 21.42 0.39 -4.41
C LYS A 306 22.30 1.52 -4.96
N SER A 307 22.57 1.55 -6.25
CA SER A 307 23.34 2.64 -6.88
C SER A 307 22.60 3.99 -6.89
N ILE A 308 21.27 3.96 -6.87
CA ILE A 308 20.42 5.16 -6.79
C ILE A 308 20.35 5.64 -5.34
N GLU A 309 20.13 4.73 -4.39
CA GLU A 309 20.04 5.02 -2.95
C GLU A 309 21.28 5.79 -2.43
N HIS A 310 22.47 5.46 -2.94
CA HIS A 310 23.74 6.03 -2.49
C HIS A 310 24.30 7.15 -3.40
N GLN A 311 23.47 7.79 -4.23
CA GLN A 311 23.92 8.81 -5.17
C GLN A 311 24.44 10.08 -4.47
N CYS A 312 25.77 10.29 -4.46
CA CYS A 312 26.44 11.50 -3.98
C CYS A 312 27.70 11.78 -4.80
N ILE A 313 27.97 13.02 -5.22
CA ILE A 313 29.17 13.31 -6.03
C ILE A 313 30.41 13.13 -5.15
N SER A 314 31.17 12.06 -5.40
CA SER A 314 32.45 11.78 -4.75
C SER A 314 33.50 11.52 -5.83
N MET A 315 34.68 12.13 -5.69
CA MET A 315 35.79 11.90 -6.60
C MET A 315 36.92 11.18 -5.84
N ASN A 316 37.06 9.88 -6.07
CA ASN A 316 38.18 9.05 -5.65
C ASN A 316 38.95 8.56 -6.89
N ALA A 317 39.94 9.32 -7.34
CA ALA A 317 40.73 9.02 -8.53
C ALA A 317 41.54 7.70 -8.44
N GLU A 318 41.58 7.06 -7.27
CA GLU A 318 42.30 5.80 -7.04
C GLU A 318 41.37 4.57 -7.02
N SER A 319 40.04 4.74 -7.03
CA SER A 319 39.09 3.62 -7.11
C SER A 319 39.15 2.94 -8.48
N ALA A 320 39.24 1.60 -8.48
CA ALA A 320 39.18 0.77 -9.68
C ALA A 320 37.92 1.07 -10.52
N LEU A 321 36.79 1.24 -9.84
CA LEU A 321 35.51 1.61 -10.47
C LEU A 321 35.58 3.00 -11.09
N GLN A 322 36.14 3.98 -10.39
CA GLN A 322 36.29 5.32 -10.95
C GLN A 322 37.18 5.35 -12.19
N ASN A 323 38.27 4.59 -12.19
CA ASN A 323 39.17 4.52 -13.33
C ASN A 323 38.52 3.90 -14.56
N ALA A 324 37.71 2.86 -14.38
CA ALA A 324 36.90 2.29 -15.46
C ALA A 324 35.88 3.31 -15.99
N MET A 325 35.17 4.02 -15.11
CA MET A 325 34.20 5.06 -15.48
C MET A 325 34.84 6.20 -16.28
N VAL A 326 35.98 6.72 -15.83
CA VAL A 326 36.69 7.81 -16.49
C VAL A 326 37.24 7.36 -17.85
N ALA A 327 37.74 6.12 -17.96
CA ALA A 327 38.18 5.57 -19.24
C ALA A 327 37.05 5.51 -20.28
N ASP A 328 35.81 5.34 -19.81
CA ASP A 328 34.60 5.32 -20.63
C ASP A 328 33.98 6.72 -20.84
N GLY A 329 34.62 7.78 -20.35
CA GLY A 329 34.14 9.17 -20.47
C GLY A 329 32.99 9.51 -19.51
N LEU A 330 32.79 8.73 -18.45
CA LEU A 330 31.73 8.93 -17.47
C LEU A 330 32.24 9.60 -16.19
N THR A 331 31.33 10.30 -15.51
CA THR A 331 31.55 10.90 -14.19
C THR A 331 30.96 9.99 -13.11
N PRO A 332 31.71 9.61 -12.07
CA PRO A 332 31.18 8.78 -10.99
C PRO A 332 30.08 9.52 -10.21
N VAL A 333 29.01 8.80 -9.88
CA VAL A 333 27.90 9.28 -9.04
C VAL A 333 27.72 8.33 -7.86
N GLY A 334 28.16 8.75 -6.68
CA GLY A 334 28.25 7.95 -5.45
C GLY A 334 29.68 7.75 -4.98
N THR A 335 29.87 7.30 -3.75
CA THR A 335 31.11 6.60 -3.32
C THR A 335 31.06 5.15 -3.77
N GLU A 336 32.20 4.48 -3.82
CA GLU A 336 32.23 3.01 -3.89
C GLU A 336 31.55 2.45 -2.63
N VAL A 337 30.59 1.56 -2.81
CA VAL A 337 29.86 0.91 -1.72
C VAL A 337 30.14 -0.59 -1.78
N TRP A 338 30.25 -1.20 -0.60
CA TRP A 338 30.52 -2.62 -0.44
C TRP A 338 29.30 -3.28 0.17
N ASP A 339 28.81 -4.34 -0.46
CA ASP A 339 27.65 -5.10 0.02
C ASP A 339 27.81 -6.59 -0.31
N SER A 340 26.92 -7.44 0.22
CA SER A 340 26.91 -8.87 -0.03
C SER A 340 25.59 -9.30 -0.67
N TYR A 341 25.67 -9.94 -1.84
CA TYR A 341 24.51 -10.51 -2.52
C TYR A 341 24.68 -12.03 -2.64
N ALA A 342 23.67 -12.78 -2.21
CA ALA A 342 23.67 -14.25 -2.18
C ALA A 342 24.94 -14.85 -1.51
N GLY A 343 25.45 -14.19 -0.46
CA GLY A 343 26.63 -14.62 0.29
C GLY A 343 27.98 -14.31 -0.37
N THR A 344 27.99 -13.63 -1.52
CA THR A 344 29.20 -13.17 -2.21
C THR A 344 29.38 -11.67 -1.99
N ALA A 345 30.60 -11.22 -1.69
CA ALA A 345 30.91 -9.82 -1.46
C ALA A 345 31.17 -9.09 -2.78
N TYR A 346 30.59 -7.89 -2.91
CA TYR A 346 30.73 -7.03 -4.09
C TYR A 346 31.08 -5.61 -3.68
N ALA A 347 31.81 -4.91 -4.55
CA ALA A 347 31.90 -3.47 -4.56
C ALA A 347 31.12 -2.94 -5.77
N TYR A 348 30.33 -1.87 -5.62
CA TYR A 348 29.55 -1.31 -6.72
C TYR A 348 29.51 0.22 -6.67
N ARG A 349 29.22 0.83 -7.83
CA ARG A 349 29.12 2.28 -7.97
C ARG A 349 28.40 2.70 -9.26
N GLY A 350 27.60 3.75 -9.19
CA GLY A 350 26.96 4.37 -10.36
C GLY A 350 27.89 5.36 -11.10
N ALA A 351 27.68 5.51 -12.41
CA ALA A 351 28.36 6.51 -13.24
C ALA A 351 27.41 7.12 -14.26
N GLU A 352 27.58 8.41 -14.52
CA GLU A 352 26.75 9.18 -15.44
C GLU A 352 27.62 10.02 -16.37
N ASP A 353 27.22 10.14 -17.64
CA ASP A 353 27.75 11.17 -18.52
C ASP A 353 27.01 12.48 -18.26
N THR A 354 27.73 13.48 -17.78
CA THR A 354 27.17 14.83 -17.54
C THR A 354 26.66 15.53 -18.80
N ALA A 355 27.07 15.09 -19.99
CA ALA A 355 26.56 15.58 -21.28
C ALA A 355 25.30 14.83 -21.76
N GLY A 356 24.91 13.74 -21.09
CA GLY A 356 23.74 12.91 -21.44
C GLY A 356 23.87 12.16 -22.76
N ILE A 357 25.09 11.98 -23.29
CA ILE A 357 25.36 11.28 -24.54
C ILE A 357 25.48 9.77 -24.29
N ILE A 358 26.09 9.39 -23.17
CA ILE A 358 26.26 7.99 -22.74
C ILE A 358 25.22 7.66 -21.64
N PRO A 359 24.48 6.55 -21.75
CA PRO A 359 23.58 6.10 -20.68
C PRO A 359 24.29 5.95 -19.33
N ARG A 360 23.54 6.17 -18.25
CA ARG A 360 23.99 5.83 -16.89
C ARG A 360 24.40 4.35 -16.84
N ARG A 361 25.46 4.07 -16.09
CA ARG A 361 25.95 2.71 -15.82
C ARG A 361 26.03 2.42 -14.34
N THR A 362 25.79 1.17 -13.98
CA THR A 362 26.16 0.62 -12.68
C THR A 362 27.31 -0.33 -12.88
N TYR A 363 28.46 -0.02 -12.28
CA TYR A 363 29.63 -0.88 -12.30
C TYR A 363 29.67 -1.71 -11.02
N ILE A 364 30.08 -2.96 -11.14
CA ILE A 364 30.13 -3.93 -10.06
C ILE A 364 31.44 -4.70 -10.16
N VAL A 365 32.04 -4.98 -9.01
CA VAL A 365 33.15 -5.92 -8.89
C VAL A 365 32.81 -6.96 -7.87
N GLU A 366 32.91 -8.23 -8.26
CA GLU A 366 32.99 -9.33 -7.30
C GLU A 366 34.33 -9.25 -6.58
N VAL A 367 34.30 -9.21 -5.24
CA VAL A 367 35.51 -9.13 -4.42
C VAL A 367 36.16 -10.51 -4.39
N PRO A 368 37.28 -10.71 -5.10
CA PRO A 368 37.85 -12.03 -5.17
C PRO A 368 38.64 -12.35 -3.89
N PRO A 369 38.99 -13.62 -3.64
CA PRO A 369 39.98 -13.98 -2.64
C PRO A 369 41.30 -13.21 -2.83
N ALA A 370 42.04 -13.00 -1.74
CA ALA A 370 43.30 -12.26 -1.77
C ALA A 370 44.28 -12.85 -2.81
N GLY A 371 44.79 -12.00 -3.70
CA GLY A 371 45.74 -12.37 -4.76
C GLY A 371 45.10 -12.81 -6.09
N GLU A 372 43.77 -12.86 -6.19
CA GLU A 372 43.07 -13.14 -7.44
C GLU A 372 42.70 -11.86 -8.22
N PRO A 373 42.62 -11.92 -9.57
CA PRO A 373 42.31 -10.76 -10.39
C PRO A 373 40.85 -10.32 -10.19
N TRP A 374 40.66 -9.01 -10.03
CA TRP A 374 39.33 -8.40 -9.95
C TRP A 374 38.68 -8.39 -11.33
N SER A 375 37.39 -8.74 -11.37
CA SER A 375 36.58 -8.69 -12.59
C SER A 375 35.52 -7.61 -12.46
N VAL A 376 35.65 -6.54 -13.23
CA VAL A 376 34.68 -5.45 -13.28
C VAL A 376 33.63 -5.76 -14.33
N PHE A 377 32.36 -5.61 -13.97
CA PHE A 377 31.21 -5.75 -14.85
C PHE A 377 30.36 -4.48 -14.79
N TRP A 378 29.50 -4.26 -15.78
CA TRP A 378 28.50 -3.19 -15.71
C TRP A 378 27.23 -3.54 -16.50
N PHE A 379 26.18 -2.76 -16.25
CA PHE A 379 24.95 -2.73 -17.04
C PHE A 379 24.38 -1.31 -17.09
N ASP A 380 23.59 -1.03 -18.14
CA ASP A 380 23.01 0.29 -18.39
C ASP A 380 21.60 0.45 -17.77
N LYS A 381 20.92 -0.66 -17.42
CA LYS A 381 19.59 -0.71 -16.77
C LYS A 381 19.33 -2.04 -16.02
N PRO A 382 18.33 -2.13 -15.12
CA PRO A 382 18.06 -3.29 -14.26
C PRO A 382 17.84 -4.65 -14.94
N ASP A 383 17.48 -4.66 -16.23
CA ASP A 383 17.16 -5.88 -16.98
C ASP A 383 18.19 -6.21 -18.07
N ASP A 384 19.28 -5.43 -18.14
CA ASP A 384 20.34 -5.68 -19.12
C ASP A 384 21.23 -6.84 -18.68
N LYS A 385 21.73 -7.59 -19.67
CA LYS A 385 22.75 -8.60 -19.40
C LYS A 385 24.04 -7.92 -18.97
N LEU A 386 24.67 -8.44 -17.91
CA LEU A 386 26.02 -8.09 -17.50
C LEU A 386 26.98 -8.02 -18.70
N VAL A 387 27.56 -6.84 -18.90
CA VAL A 387 28.61 -6.63 -19.88
C VAL A 387 29.95 -6.91 -19.21
N VAL A 388 30.66 -7.92 -19.72
CA VAL A 388 32.03 -8.23 -19.30
C VAL A 388 32.97 -7.55 -20.29
N PRO A 389 33.82 -6.60 -19.86
CA PRO A 389 34.87 -6.07 -20.72
C PRO A 389 35.80 -7.21 -21.14
N PRO A 390 36.40 -7.17 -22.35
CA PRO A 390 37.33 -8.18 -22.83
C PRO A 390 38.71 -8.10 -22.13
N VAL A 391 38.74 -8.10 -20.79
CA VAL A 391 39.88 -8.04 -19.87
C VAL A 391 40.21 -6.62 -19.38
N PHE A 392 39.64 -6.24 -18.22
CA PHE A 392 40.25 -5.23 -17.36
C PHE A 392 41.08 -5.96 -16.30
N ARG A 393 42.41 -6.00 -16.47
CA ARG A 393 43.31 -6.46 -15.39
C ARG A 393 43.68 -5.25 -14.55
N LEU A 394 43.30 -5.24 -13.28
CA LEU A 394 44.00 -4.39 -12.32
C LEU A 394 45.48 -4.76 -12.37
N THR A 395 46.32 -3.83 -12.79
CA THR A 395 47.78 -4.00 -12.68
C THR A 395 48.11 -4.20 -11.20
N HIS A 396 48.86 -5.27 -10.92
CA HIS A 396 49.26 -5.68 -9.57
C HIS A 396 49.65 -4.49 -8.68
N TRP A 397 49.02 -4.41 -7.52
CA TRP A 397 49.58 -3.78 -6.33
C TRP A 397 50.78 -4.63 -5.84
N PRO A 398 51.86 -4.06 -5.29
CA PRO A 398 52.07 -2.64 -4.95
C PRO A 398 52.75 -1.80 -6.04
N ALA A 399 52.42 -0.50 -6.08
CA ALA A 399 53.24 0.53 -6.72
C ALA A 399 54.38 0.96 -5.78
N ASN A 400 55.57 1.23 -6.31
CA ASN A 400 56.83 1.48 -5.58
C ASN A 400 56.90 2.81 -4.78
N THR A 401 55.78 3.35 -4.29
CA THR A 401 55.76 4.60 -3.53
C THR A 401 54.86 4.50 -2.30
N TYR A 402 55.49 4.53 -1.12
CA TYR A 402 54.84 4.61 0.18
C TYR A 402 54.38 6.05 0.45
N TYR A 403 53.10 6.34 0.17
CA TYR A 403 52.37 7.40 0.86
C TYR A 403 50.95 6.91 1.13
N VAL A 404 50.68 6.61 2.40
CA VAL A 404 49.34 6.35 2.92
C VAL A 404 48.86 7.63 3.59
N SER A 405 47.75 8.19 3.10
CA SER A 405 46.88 9.05 3.91
C SER A 405 45.43 8.86 3.46
N GLN A 406 44.76 7.88 4.07
CA GLN A 406 43.35 7.56 3.84
C GLN A 406 42.46 8.31 4.84
N TYR A 407 41.43 8.98 4.33
CA TYR A 407 40.18 9.20 5.06
C TYR A 407 39.07 8.90 4.05
N TYR A 408 38.31 7.83 4.33
CA TYR A 408 37.16 7.30 3.58
C TYR A 408 37.45 6.35 2.41
N GLY A 409 37.17 5.05 2.63
CA GLY A 409 36.54 4.20 1.62
C GLY A 409 37.27 2.94 1.15
N ALA A 410 38.58 2.79 1.37
CA ALA A 410 39.30 1.58 0.93
C ALA A 410 39.77 0.73 2.11
N ARG A 411 39.54 -0.59 2.01
CA ARG A 411 40.11 -1.63 2.87
C ARG A 411 41.46 -2.11 2.30
N PRO A 412 42.60 -1.53 2.73
CA PRO A 412 43.92 -1.89 2.17
C PRO A 412 44.29 -3.37 2.38
N ASP A 413 43.62 -4.06 3.31
CA ASP A 413 43.71 -5.50 3.55
C ASP A 413 43.20 -6.36 2.38
N HIS A 414 42.35 -5.82 1.50
CA HIS A 414 41.77 -6.57 0.37
C HIS A 414 42.47 -6.29 -0.98
N TYR A 415 43.26 -5.22 -1.06
CA TYR A 415 43.98 -4.81 -2.27
C TYR A 415 45.49 -5.11 -2.18
N GLY A 416 45.92 -5.84 -1.15
CA GLY A 416 47.31 -6.18 -0.83
C GLY A 416 47.94 -7.29 -1.66
#